data_AF-A0A4V1ZZX2-F1
#
_entry.id   AF-A0A4V1ZZX2-F1
#
_cell.length_a   1.000
_cell.length_b   1.000
_cell.length_c   1.000
_cell.angle_alpha   90.00
_cell.angle_beta   90.00
_cell.angle_gamma   90.00
#
_symmetry.space_group_name_H-M   'P 1'
#
loop_
_entity.id
_entity.type
_entity.pdbx_description
1 polymer ?
#
loop_
_entity_poly.entity_id
_entity_poly.type
_entity_poly.pdbx_seq_one_letter_code
_entity_poly.pdbx_strand_id
1 'polypeptide(L)'
;MRTLLLAATALIAIPALAHADDGPAPGVTAPNPPVRDGDGIPDQLDAAQRAGYRTVFASIRQEKWQDAQLQLESMKPGPLHAIARAELYTVKNSPKVELAPLMALLAEAPELPQAEQIARMAKTRGAIDTPSLPQAQRLVWYDGAPVRQRARTVSSDNAATEIALAIQPYVKADDGVQAEALVDRLGANLTPDSATEWQQKVAWIYYVSGDDNNARRVAARAQQG
;
A
#
# COMPACT_ATOMS: atom_id res chain seq x y z
N MET A 1 -34.83 70.37 22.61
CA MET A 1 -34.76 68.98 22.11
C MET A 1 -34.06 68.99 20.77
N ARG A 2 -32.84 68.44 20.69
CA ARG A 2 -32.14 68.16 19.43
C ARG A 2 -31.00 67.19 19.72
N THR A 3 -31.29 65.92 19.48
CA THR A 3 -30.36 64.79 19.48
C THR A 3 -29.49 64.87 18.23
N LEU A 4 -28.17 64.76 18.38
CA LEU A 4 -27.21 64.64 17.27
C LEU A 4 -26.64 63.22 17.31
N LEU A 5 -27.02 62.44 16.30
CA LEU A 5 -26.54 61.09 16.00
C LEU A 5 -25.10 61.17 15.44
N LEU A 6 -24.16 60.44 16.05
CA LEU A 6 -22.88 60.11 15.43
C LEU A 6 -23.07 58.91 14.49
N ALA A 7 -22.77 59.09 13.20
CA ALA A 7 -22.69 58.01 12.21
C ALA A 7 -21.26 57.45 12.20
N ALA A 8 -21.13 56.15 12.47
CA ALA A 8 -19.88 55.40 12.37
C ALA A 8 -19.65 54.95 10.92
N THR A 9 -18.55 55.39 10.32
CA THR A 9 -18.08 54.95 9.00
C THR A 9 -17.23 53.68 9.14
N ALA A 10 -17.71 52.57 8.60
CA ALA A 10 -16.95 51.32 8.50
C ALA A 10 -16.11 51.31 7.21
N LEU A 11 -14.78 51.18 7.34
CA LEU A 11 -13.89 50.88 6.22
C LEU A 11 -14.06 49.42 5.80
N ILE A 12 -14.48 49.18 4.56
CA ILE A 12 -14.49 47.86 3.93
C ILE A 12 -13.13 47.67 3.23
N ALA A 13 -12.31 46.75 3.71
CA ALA A 13 -11.06 46.35 3.06
C ALA A 13 -11.36 45.43 1.87
N ILE A 14 -10.91 45.80 0.67
CA ILE A 14 -10.98 44.99 -0.54
C ILE A 14 -9.78 44.02 -0.52
N PRO A 15 -9.96 42.70 -0.71
CA PRO A 15 -8.82 41.79 -0.84
C PRO A 15 -8.15 41.99 -2.20
N ALA A 16 -6.85 42.18 -2.22
CA ALA A 16 -6.05 42.21 -3.44
C ALA A 16 -5.93 40.79 -4.03
N LEU A 17 -6.36 40.61 -5.28
CA LEU A 17 -6.10 39.41 -6.07
C LEU A 17 -4.60 39.38 -6.44
N ALA A 18 -3.82 38.59 -5.71
CA ALA A 18 -2.46 38.24 -6.10
C ALA A 18 -2.52 37.34 -7.35
N HIS A 19 -2.04 37.85 -8.49
CA HIS A 19 -1.74 37.01 -9.65
C HIS A 19 -0.40 36.34 -9.40
N ALA A 20 -0.36 35.00 -9.48
CA ALA A 20 0.89 34.27 -9.55
C ALA A 20 1.57 34.61 -10.88
N ASP A 21 2.76 35.22 -10.79
CA ASP A 21 3.62 35.48 -11.92
C ASP A 21 4.40 34.18 -12.21
N ASP A 22 3.94 33.37 -13.18
CA ASP A 22 4.60 32.16 -13.67
C ASP A 22 5.79 32.51 -14.61
N GLY A 23 6.59 33.48 -14.21
CA GLY A 23 7.87 33.80 -14.86
C GLY A 23 8.96 32.84 -14.36
N PRO A 24 9.75 32.20 -15.23
CA PRO A 24 10.84 31.35 -14.78
C PRO A 24 11.87 32.20 -14.03
N ALA A 25 11.97 31.99 -12.71
CA ALA A 25 12.98 32.63 -11.88
C ALA A 25 14.39 32.29 -12.41
N PRO A 26 15.30 33.27 -12.54
CA PRO A 26 16.67 32.99 -12.93
C PRO A 26 17.31 32.05 -11.91
N GLY A 27 17.74 30.89 -12.39
CA GLY A 27 18.23 29.79 -11.57
C GLY A 27 19.41 30.20 -10.70
N VAL A 28 19.17 30.29 -9.39
CA VAL A 28 20.23 30.18 -8.40
C VAL A 28 20.65 28.71 -8.41
N THR A 29 21.75 28.40 -9.10
CA THR A 29 22.44 27.11 -8.97
C THR A 29 22.83 26.92 -7.51
N ALA A 30 22.00 26.20 -6.76
CA ALA A 30 22.40 25.64 -5.49
C ALA A 30 23.61 24.73 -5.75
N PRO A 31 24.70 24.81 -4.96
CA PRO A 31 25.79 23.86 -5.10
C PRO A 31 25.22 22.45 -4.93
N ASN A 32 25.48 21.58 -5.91
CA ASN A 32 25.06 20.19 -5.86
C ASN A 32 25.52 19.60 -4.51
N PRO A 33 24.61 19.03 -3.71
CA PRO A 33 25.03 18.32 -2.52
C PRO A 33 26.02 17.23 -2.94
N PRO A 34 27.04 16.93 -2.11
CA PRO A 34 27.98 15.87 -2.42
C PRO A 34 27.20 14.60 -2.72
N VAL A 35 27.50 13.97 -3.85
CA VAL A 35 26.95 12.66 -4.22
C VAL A 35 27.31 11.71 -3.08
N ARG A 36 26.30 11.31 -2.31
CA ARG A 36 26.46 10.28 -1.29
C ARG A 36 26.47 8.95 -2.03
N ASP A 37 27.54 8.18 -1.87
CA ASP A 37 27.53 6.79 -2.32
C ASP A 37 26.43 6.04 -1.55
N GLY A 38 25.51 5.38 -2.26
CA GLY A 38 24.41 4.60 -1.67
C GLY A 38 23.00 5.11 -2.00
N ASP A 39 22.00 4.58 -1.29
CA ASP A 39 20.56 4.93 -1.41
C ASP A 39 20.15 6.17 -0.60
N GLY A 40 21.13 6.87 0.00
CA GLY A 40 20.90 8.04 0.85
C GLY A 40 20.52 7.72 2.29
N ILE A 41 20.51 6.44 2.69
CA ILE A 41 20.21 6.01 4.06
C ILE A 41 21.51 5.77 4.84
N PRO A 42 21.66 6.31 6.07
CA PRO A 42 22.82 6.01 6.91
C PRO A 42 22.89 4.53 7.30
N ASP A 43 24.08 3.95 7.18
CA ASP A 43 24.37 2.57 7.62
C ASP A 43 24.01 2.39 9.10
N GLN A 44 23.02 1.54 9.38
CA GLN A 44 22.58 1.21 10.74
C GLN A 44 23.55 0.25 11.47
N LEU A 45 24.36 -0.47 10.70
CA LEU A 45 25.32 -1.46 11.18
C LEU A 45 26.69 -1.19 10.56
N ASP A 46 27.73 -1.21 11.38
CA ASP A 46 29.10 -1.20 10.86
C ASP A 46 29.45 -2.54 10.15
N ALA A 47 30.53 -2.53 9.38
CA ALA A 47 30.93 -3.71 8.60
C ALA A 47 31.26 -4.93 9.49
N ALA A 48 31.83 -4.71 10.68
CA ALA A 48 32.21 -5.77 11.60
C ALA A 48 30.99 -6.38 12.29
N GLN A 49 30.03 -5.56 12.73
CA GLN A 49 28.73 -5.98 13.27
C GLN A 49 27.96 -6.78 12.23
N ARG A 50 27.89 -6.28 10.98
CA ARG A 50 27.20 -6.96 9.88
C ARG A 50 27.80 -8.34 9.60
N ALA A 51 29.13 -8.46 9.58
CA ALA A 51 29.79 -9.75 9.44
C ALA A 51 29.56 -10.66 10.66
N GLY A 52 29.71 -10.13 11.87
CA GLY A 52 29.54 -10.86 13.12
C GLY A 52 28.13 -11.46 13.26
N TYR A 53 27.08 -10.67 13.02
CA TYR A 53 25.70 -11.18 13.08
C TYR A 53 25.42 -12.26 12.05
N ARG A 54 25.92 -12.11 10.82
CA ARG A 54 25.78 -13.18 9.81
C ARG A 54 26.40 -14.48 10.30
N THR A 55 27.58 -14.41 10.92
CA THR A 55 28.23 -15.58 11.51
C THR A 55 27.42 -16.16 12.66
N VAL A 56 26.92 -15.34 13.59
CA VAL A 56 26.07 -15.80 14.70
C VAL A 56 24.83 -16.55 14.18
N PHE A 57 24.07 -15.96 13.26
CA PHE A 57 22.89 -16.62 12.70
C PHE A 57 23.24 -17.87 11.88
N ALA A 58 24.41 -17.91 11.24
CA ALA A 58 24.90 -19.12 10.58
C ALA A 58 25.22 -20.23 11.59
N SER A 59 25.88 -19.90 12.71
CA SER A 59 26.17 -20.84 13.80
C SER A 59 24.89 -21.38 14.44
N ILE A 60 23.89 -20.52 14.69
CA ILE A 60 22.56 -20.94 15.19
C ILE A 60 21.93 -21.95 14.22
N ARG A 61 21.92 -21.66 12.91
CA ARG A 61 21.37 -22.60 11.90
C ARG A 61 22.16 -23.91 11.79
N GLN A 62 23.45 -23.89 12.13
CA GLN A 62 24.31 -25.07 12.18
C GLN A 62 24.25 -25.79 13.53
N GLU A 63 23.35 -25.38 14.43
CA GLU A 63 23.19 -25.94 15.78
C GLU A 63 24.45 -25.80 16.67
N LYS A 64 25.34 -24.84 16.35
CA LYS A 64 26.54 -24.51 17.12
C LYS A 64 26.23 -23.48 18.20
N TRP A 65 25.49 -23.90 19.22
CA TRP A 65 24.89 -23.01 20.22
C TRP A 65 25.92 -22.26 21.06
N GLN A 66 26.94 -22.96 21.56
CA GLN A 66 27.99 -22.36 22.39
C GLN A 66 28.82 -21.35 21.58
N ASP A 67 29.19 -21.70 20.34
CA ASP A 67 29.92 -20.79 19.46
C ASP A 67 29.09 -19.53 19.15
N ALA A 68 27.79 -19.70 18.89
CA ALA A 68 26.88 -18.58 18.65
C ALA A 68 26.76 -17.66 19.88
N GLN A 69 26.61 -18.22 21.08
CA GLN A 69 26.55 -17.46 22.32
C GLN A 69 27.83 -16.66 22.56
N LEU A 70 28.99 -17.33 22.49
CA LEU A 70 30.29 -16.69 22.71
C LEU A 70 30.57 -15.59 21.68
N GLN A 71 30.27 -15.86 20.41
CA GLN A 71 30.43 -14.87 19.36
C GLN A 71 29.52 -13.66 19.61
N LEU A 72 28.26 -13.88 19.99
CA LEU A 72 27.31 -12.81 20.27
C LEU A 72 27.72 -11.97 21.48
N GLU A 73 28.25 -12.57 22.55
CA GLU A 73 28.72 -11.87 23.74
C GLU A 73 30.03 -11.11 23.52
N SER A 74 30.88 -11.60 22.61
CA SER A 74 32.15 -10.93 22.26
C SER A 74 31.96 -9.66 21.43
N MET A 75 30.80 -9.52 20.79
CA MET A 75 30.48 -8.39 19.93
C MET A 75 30.06 -7.17 20.75
N LYS A 76 30.33 -5.98 20.21
CA LYS A 76 29.77 -4.74 20.77
C LYS A 76 28.23 -4.80 20.73
N PRO A 77 27.53 -4.49 21.83
CA PRO A 77 26.08 -4.38 21.85
C PRO A 77 25.55 -3.52 20.70
N GLY A 78 24.47 -3.98 20.08
CA GLY A 78 23.96 -3.47 18.82
C GLY A 78 22.54 -3.98 18.56
N PRO A 79 21.83 -3.44 17.56
CA PRO A 79 20.37 -3.54 17.45
C PRO A 79 19.86 -4.97 17.27
N LEU A 80 20.68 -5.88 16.76
CA LEU A 80 20.28 -7.28 16.53
C LEU A 80 20.62 -8.22 17.70
N HIS A 81 21.19 -7.75 18.81
CA HIS A 81 21.53 -8.63 19.94
C HIS A 81 20.31 -9.30 20.56
N ALA A 82 19.26 -8.53 20.83
CA ALA A 82 18.04 -9.06 21.43
C ALA A 82 17.38 -10.10 20.50
N ILE A 83 17.31 -9.81 19.20
CA ILE A 83 16.80 -10.74 18.18
C ILE A 83 17.65 -12.01 18.10
N ALA A 84 18.99 -11.88 18.08
CA ALA A 84 19.89 -13.03 18.01
C ALA A 84 19.80 -13.91 19.26
N ARG A 85 19.70 -13.31 20.47
CA ARG A 85 19.44 -14.04 21.72
C ARG A 85 18.09 -14.74 21.70
N ALA A 86 17.05 -14.06 21.23
CA ALA A 86 15.71 -14.64 21.11
C ALA A 86 15.69 -15.86 20.19
N GLU A 87 16.29 -15.75 19.00
CA GLU A 87 16.42 -16.87 18.06
C GLU A 87 17.21 -18.02 18.67
N LEU A 88 18.35 -17.73 19.32
CA LEU A 88 19.16 -18.73 19.99
C LEU A 88 18.36 -19.51 21.04
N TYR A 89 17.46 -18.86 21.77
CA TYR A 89 16.67 -19.52 22.84
C TYR A 89 15.44 -20.28 22.32
N THR A 90 14.90 -19.89 21.16
CA THR A 90 13.61 -20.38 20.67
C THR A 90 13.70 -21.38 19.54
N VAL A 91 14.85 -21.45 18.86
CA VAL A 91 15.11 -22.42 17.79
C VAL A 91 15.04 -23.86 18.31
N LYS A 92 14.64 -24.77 17.43
CA LYS A 92 14.59 -26.21 17.73
C LYS A 92 15.97 -26.71 18.17
N ASN A 93 15.99 -27.66 19.11
CA ASN A 93 17.19 -28.28 19.69
C ASN A 93 18.10 -27.32 20.48
N SER A 94 17.68 -26.06 20.69
CA SER A 94 18.40 -25.13 21.54
C SER A 94 18.56 -25.67 22.97
N PRO A 95 19.70 -25.40 23.63
CA PRO A 95 19.89 -25.72 25.04
C PRO A 95 18.78 -25.14 25.91
N LYS A 96 18.47 -25.82 27.01
CA LYS A 96 17.50 -25.30 27.98
C LYS A 96 18.04 -24.02 28.61
N VAL A 97 17.32 -22.92 28.40
CA VAL A 97 17.64 -21.61 28.99
C VAL A 97 16.93 -21.46 30.33
N GLU A 98 17.63 -20.95 31.35
CA GLU A 98 17.08 -20.72 32.69
C GLU A 98 16.12 -19.52 32.74
N LEU A 99 15.37 -19.39 33.84
CA LEU A 99 14.37 -18.32 34.00
C LEU A 99 14.99 -16.91 33.93
N ALA A 100 16.12 -16.68 34.59
CA ALA A 100 16.71 -15.35 34.70
C ALA A 100 17.10 -14.73 33.33
N PRO A 101 17.79 -15.45 32.42
CA PRO A 101 18.05 -14.94 31.06
C PRO A 101 16.80 -14.64 30.24
N LEU A 102 15.72 -15.42 30.40
CA LEU A 102 14.46 -15.19 29.68
C LEU A 102 13.80 -13.89 30.17
N MET A 103 13.74 -13.69 31.49
CA MET A 103 13.18 -12.47 32.08
C MET A 103 14.01 -11.24 31.74
N ALA A 104 15.34 -11.35 31.72
CA ALA A 104 16.22 -10.26 31.30
C ALA A 104 15.96 -9.85 29.84
N LEU A 105 15.80 -10.82 28.94
CA LEU A 105 15.52 -10.55 27.53
C LEU A 105 14.14 -9.91 27.31
N LEU A 106 13.11 -10.36 28.03
CA LEU A 106 11.77 -9.76 27.96
C LEU A 106 11.73 -8.32 28.50
N ALA A 107 12.56 -8.02 29.50
CA ALA A 107 12.67 -6.67 30.04
C ALA A 107 13.47 -5.74 29.11
N GLU A 108 14.50 -6.28 28.43
CA GLU A 108 15.33 -5.53 27.49
C GLU A 108 14.59 -5.18 26.20
N ALA A 109 13.84 -6.14 25.63
CA ALA A 109 13.17 -5.99 24.33
C ALA A 109 11.78 -6.66 24.33
N PRO A 110 10.75 -6.01 24.91
CA PRO A 110 9.38 -6.55 24.94
C PRO A 110 8.73 -6.63 23.55
N GLU A 111 9.22 -5.86 22.57
CA GLU A 111 8.72 -5.81 21.19
C GLU A 111 9.21 -6.94 20.27
N LEU A 112 9.98 -7.90 20.80
CA LEU A 112 10.50 -9.01 20.00
C LEU A 112 9.35 -9.82 19.39
N PRO A 113 9.49 -10.30 18.13
CA PRO A 113 8.49 -11.17 17.52
C PRO A 113 8.34 -12.50 18.28
N GLN A 114 9.42 -12.97 18.93
CA GLN A 114 9.40 -14.16 19.77
C GLN A 114 9.02 -13.88 21.25
N ALA A 115 8.69 -12.63 21.63
CA ALA A 115 8.45 -12.27 23.03
C ALA A 115 7.37 -13.13 23.69
N GLU A 116 6.27 -13.42 22.97
CA GLU A 116 5.20 -14.26 23.49
C GLU A 116 5.67 -15.69 23.78
N GLN A 117 6.51 -16.26 22.91
CA GLN A 117 7.10 -17.59 23.10
C GLN A 117 8.04 -17.61 24.31
N ILE A 118 8.89 -16.59 24.44
CA ILE A 118 9.82 -16.44 25.56
C ILE A 118 9.05 -16.27 26.88
N ALA A 119 7.96 -15.51 26.89
CA ALA A 119 7.09 -15.36 28.06
C ALA A 119 6.41 -16.68 28.46
N ARG A 120 5.96 -17.49 27.49
CA ARG A 120 5.45 -18.84 27.78
C ARG A 120 6.55 -19.73 28.37
N MET A 121 7.76 -19.70 27.82
CA MET A 121 8.90 -20.44 28.37
C MET A 121 9.21 -20.00 29.81
N ALA A 122 9.23 -18.69 30.08
CA ALA A 122 9.45 -18.15 31.43
C ALA A 122 8.38 -18.62 32.41
N LYS A 123 7.10 -18.62 32.03
CA LYS A 123 6.00 -19.15 32.86
C LYS A 123 6.16 -20.63 33.17
N THR A 124 6.56 -21.45 32.19
CA THR A 124 6.87 -22.87 32.40
C THR A 124 8.05 -23.07 33.37
N ARG A 125 8.95 -22.08 33.50
CA ARG A 125 10.07 -22.08 34.45
C ARG A 125 9.77 -21.40 35.79
N GLY A 126 8.51 -21.08 36.08
CA GLY A 126 8.09 -20.52 37.37
C GLY A 126 8.03 -19.00 37.43
N ALA A 127 8.03 -18.30 36.28
CA ALA A 127 7.68 -16.88 36.28
C ALA A 127 6.22 -16.68 36.73
N ILE A 128 6.04 -15.96 37.84
CA ILE A 128 4.72 -15.58 38.34
C ILE A 128 4.26 -14.31 37.61
N ASP A 129 5.14 -13.32 37.53
CA ASP A 129 4.91 -12.07 36.83
C ASP A 129 5.79 -11.99 35.59
N THR A 130 5.19 -11.67 34.44
CA THR A 130 5.89 -11.38 33.17
C THR A 130 5.64 -9.94 32.76
N PRO A 131 6.63 -9.24 32.15
CA PRO A 131 6.42 -7.89 31.64
C PRO A 131 5.23 -7.81 30.68
N SER A 132 4.59 -6.63 30.63
CA SER A 132 3.52 -6.38 29.66
C SER A 132 4.10 -6.40 28.25
N LEU A 133 3.53 -7.24 27.38
CA LEU A 133 3.96 -7.39 25.99
C LEU A 133 2.98 -6.68 25.04
N PRO A 134 3.47 -6.19 23.87
CA PRO A 134 2.59 -5.70 22.82
C PRO A 134 1.69 -6.84 22.32
N GLN A 135 0.42 -6.52 22.12
CA GLN A 135 -0.60 -7.47 21.68
C GLN A 135 -0.60 -7.57 20.14
N ALA A 136 -0.61 -8.79 19.61
CA ALA A 136 -0.78 -9.01 18.18
C ALA A 136 -2.20 -8.59 17.75
N GLN A 137 -2.30 -7.77 16.70
CA GLN A 137 -3.59 -7.36 16.14
C GLN A 137 -4.09 -8.41 15.15
N ARG A 138 -5.35 -8.83 15.31
CA ARG A 138 -5.98 -9.75 14.36
C ARG A 138 -6.27 -9.01 13.06
N LEU A 139 -5.72 -9.50 11.95
CA LEU A 139 -6.12 -9.05 10.62
C LEU A 139 -7.52 -9.60 10.32
N VAL A 140 -8.43 -8.73 9.90
CA VAL A 140 -9.77 -9.10 9.47
C VAL A 140 -9.85 -8.88 7.96
N TRP A 141 -10.48 -9.82 7.26
CA TRP A 141 -10.77 -9.65 5.84
C TRP A 141 -11.68 -8.44 5.67
N TYR A 142 -11.21 -7.45 4.94
CA TYR A 142 -12.04 -6.35 4.45
C TYR A 142 -12.47 -6.74 3.04
N ASP A 143 -13.78 -6.74 2.76
CA ASP A 143 -14.29 -7.03 1.43
C ASP A 143 -13.51 -6.19 0.41
N GLY A 144 -12.90 -6.87 -0.56
CA GLY A 144 -11.97 -6.26 -1.50
C GLY A 144 -12.63 -5.13 -2.31
N ALA A 145 -11.80 -4.37 -3.03
CA ALA A 145 -12.31 -3.35 -3.95
C ALA A 145 -13.37 -3.97 -4.90
N PRO A 146 -14.50 -3.30 -5.15
CA PRO A 146 -15.58 -3.84 -5.97
C PRO A 146 -15.02 -4.30 -7.32
N VAL A 147 -15.14 -5.60 -7.59
CA VAL A 147 -14.68 -6.19 -8.86
C VAL A 147 -15.65 -5.76 -9.95
N ARG A 148 -15.13 -5.45 -11.14
CA ARG A 148 -15.94 -5.05 -12.30
C ARG A 148 -16.95 -6.14 -12.64
N GLN A 149 -18.22 -5.91 -12.33
CA GLN A 149 -19.30 -6.79 -12.76
C GLN A 149 -19.52 -6.55 -14.26
N ARG A 150 -19.16 -7.53 -15.09
CA ARG A 150 -19.52 -7.50 -16.52
C ARG A 150 -21.00 -7.83 -16.64
N ALA A 151 -21.74 -7.09 -17.47
CA ALA A 151 -23.08 -7.48 -17.89
C ALA A 151 -23.05 -8.91 -18.47
N ARG A 152 -24.07 -9.72 -18.18
CA ARG A 152 -24.16 -11.10 -18.66
C ARG A 152 -24.42 -11.07 -20.17
N THR A 153 -23.57 -11.71 -20.96
CA THR A 153 -23.80 -11.83 -22.41
C THR A 153 -25.03 -12.69 -22.70
N VAL A 154 -25.99 -12.10 -23.41
CA VAL A 154 -27.20 -12.79 -23.88
C VAL A 154 -26.92 -13.37 -25.27
N SER A 155 -26.61 -14.66 -25.35
CA SER A 155 -26.21 -15.35 -26.59
C SER A 155 -27.39 -15.83 -27.46
N SER A 156 -28.63 -15.47 -27.15
CA SER A 156 -29.82 -16.12 -27.72
C SER A 156 -30.55 -15.34 -28.82
N ASP A 157 -29.95 -14.30 -29.38
CA ASP A 157 -30.57 -13.49 -30.45
C ASP A 157 -29.67 -13.40 -31.69
N ASN A 158 -30.29 -13.55 -32.88
CA ASN A 158 -29.61 -13.36 -34.16
C ASN A 158 -29.05 -11.94 -34.27
N ALA A 159 -29.77 -10.93 -33.76
CA ALA A 159 -29.32 -9.55 -33.73
C ALA A 159 -28.07 -9.36 -32.84
N ALA A 160 -28.01 -10.04 -31.70
CA ALA A 160 -26.84 -10.01 -30.80
C ALA A 160 -25.60 -10.64 -31.44
N THR A 161 -25.80 -11.70 -32.25
CA THR A 161 -24.71 -12.33 -33.01
C THR A 161 -24.22 -11.44 -34.14
N GLU A 162 -25.13 -10.77 -34.85
CA GLU A 162 -24.81 -9.85 -35.94
C GLU A 162 -23.91 -8.70 -35.46
N ILE A 163 -24.30 -8.01 -34.38
CA ILE A 163 -23.49 -6.92 -33.83
C ILE A 163 -22.13 -7.40 -33.32
N ALA A 164 -22.08 -8.58 -32.69
CA ALA A 164 -20.84 -9.14 -32.15
C ALA A 164 -19.78 -9.39 -33.24
N LEU A 165 -20.22 -9.75 -34.45
CA LEU A 165 -19.36 -9.93 -35.62
C LEU A 165 -19.02 -8.58 -36.26
N ALA A 166 -20.01 -7.73 -36.46
CA ALA A 166 -19.86 -6.46 -37.17
C ALA A 166 -18.96 -5.45 -36.42
N ILE A 167 -18.92 -5.50 -35.08
CA ILE A 167 -18.17 -4.53 -34.27
C ILE A 167 -16.67 -4.82 -34.14
N GLN A 168 -16.23 -6.05 -34.43
CA GLN A 168 -14.83 -6.49 -34.25
C GLN A 168 -13.79 -5.56 -34.90
N PRO A 169 -13.98 -5.07 -36.14
CA PRO A 169 -13.02 -4.17 -36.77
C PRO A 169 -12.83 -2.87 -36.00
N TYR A 170 -13.91 -2.32 -35.42
CA TYR A 170 -13.89 -1.07 -34.66
C TYR A 170 -13.29 -1.26 -33.28
N VAL A 171 -13.58 -2.38 -32.60
CA VAL A 171 -12.93 -2.74 -31.34
C VAL A 171 -11.42 -2.89 -31.53
N LYS A 172 -11.00 -3.55 -32.61
CA LYS A 172 -9.58 -3.76 -32.90
C LYS A 172 -8.84 -2.46 -33.26
N ALA A 173 -9.54 -1.50 -33.87
CA ALA A 173 -8.99 -0.20 -34.23
C ALA A 173 -9.12 0.85 -33.12
N ASP A 174 -9.68 0.49 -31.96
CA ASP A 174 -10.08 1.42 -30.90
C ASP A 174 -10.96 2.59 -31.41
N ASP A 175 -11.77 2.33 -32.45
CA ASP A 175 -12.62 3.35 -33.07
C ASP A 175 -13.97 3.47 -32.35
N GLY A 176 -13.97 4.29 -31.29
CA GLY A 176 -15.16 4.53 -30.48
C GLY A 176 -16.34 5.14 -31.26
N VAL A 177 -16.06 5.99 -32.26
CA VAL A 177 -17.09 6.71 -33.02
C VAL A 177 -17.85 5.74 -33.93
N GLN A 178 -17.13 4.90 -34.68
CA GLN A 178 -17.77 3.91 -35.55
C GLN A 178 -18.42 2.78 -34.75
N ALA A 179 -17.81 2.37 -33.63
CA ALA A 179 -18.39 1.37 -32.73
C ALA A 179 -19.71 1.88 -32.13
N GLU A 180 -19.77 3.13 -31.67
CA GLU A 180 -21.00 3.73 -31.15
C GLU A 180 -22.08 3.84 -32.23
N ALA A 181 -21.74 4.32 -33.42
CA ALA A 181 -22.69 4.43 -34.52
C ALA A 181 -23.28 3.07 -34.93
N LEU A 182 -22.49 1.99 -34.84
CA LEU A 182 -22.97 0.63 -35.08
C LEU A 182 -23.95 0.18 -33.99
N VAL A 183 -23.63 0.44 -32.71
CA VAL A 183 -24.50 0.14 -31.57
C VAL A 183 -25.81 0.93 -31.65
N ASP A 184 -25.77 2.21 -32.01
CA ASP A 184 -26.99 3.03 -32.17
C ASP A 184 -27.86 2.53 -33.34
N ARG A 185 -27.25 2.05 -34.43
CA ARG A 185 -27.96 1.53 -35.60
C ARG A 185 -28.64 0.19 -35.32
N LEU A 186 -27.93 -0.75 -34.71
CA LEU A 186 -28.41 -2.11 -34.47
C LEU A 186 -29.15 -2.24 -33.12
N GLY A 187 -28.97 -1.29 -32.21
CA GLY A 187 -29.50 -1.31 -30.86
C GLY A 187 -31.01 -1.40 -30.77
N ALA A 188 -31.75 -0.92 -31.77
CA ALA A 188 -33.21 -1.05 -31.83
C ALA A 188 -33.68 -2.52 -31.93
N ASN A 189 -32.82 -3.42 -32.43
CA ASN A 189 -33.09 -4.84 -32.56
C ASN A 189 -32.46 -5.67 -31.43
N LEU A 190 -31.79 -5.04 -30.46
CA LEU A 190 -31.16 -5.72 -29.34
C LEU A 190 -32.10 -5.76 -28.14
N THR A 191 -31.94 -6.79 -27.31
CA THR A 191 -32.49 -6.77 -25.96
C THR A 191 -31.85 -5.64 -25.15
N PRO A 192 -32.57 -5.04 -24.17
CA PRO A 192 -32.03 -3.98 -23.32
C PRO A 192 -30.67 -4.36 -22.72
N ASP A 193 -30.59 -5.54 -22.09
CA ASP A 193 -29.35 -6.07 -21.50
C ASP A 193 -28.18 -6.15 -22.50
N SER A 194 -28.46 -6.53 -23.75
CA SER A 194 -27.43 -6.59 -24.80
C SER A 194 -27.02 -5.21 -25.28
N ALA A 195 -27.96 -4.27 -25.41
CA ALA A 195 -27.65 -2.88 -25.72
C ALA A 195 -26.78 -2.26 -24.61
N THR A 196 -27.11 -2.51 -23.34
CA THR A 196 -26.32 -2.08 -22.18
C THR A 196 -24.89 -2.62 -22.26
N GLU A 197 -24.71 -3.91 -22.54
CA GLU A 197 -23.40 -4.54 -22.65
C GLU A 197 -22.55 -3.87 -23.73
N TRP A 198 -23.12 -3.65 -24.92
CA TRP A 198 -22.39 -3.03 -26.03
C TRP A 198 -22.06 -1.56 -25.76
N GLN A 199 -22.95 -0.81 -25.12
CA GLN A 199 -22.67 0.55 -24.67
C GLN A 199 -21.52 0.58 -23.64
N GLN A 200 -21.47 -0.37 -22.69
CA GLN A 200 -20.33 -0.47 -21.75
C GLN A 200 -19.01 -0.75 -22.47
N LYS A 201 -19.01 -1.60 -23.50
CA LYS A 201 -17.80 -1.90 -24.30
C LYS A 201 -17.36 -0.68 -25.12
N VAL A 202 -18.29 0.05 -25.73
CA VAL A 202 -17.99 1.29 -26.46
C VAL A 202 -17.42 2.37 -25.51
N ALA A 203 -18.00 2.51 -24.32
CA ALA A 203 -17.47 3.42 -23.30
C ALA A 203 -16.01 3.06 -22.92
N TRP A 204 -15.68 1.77 -22.88
CA TRP A 204 -14.32 1.29 -22.64
C TRP A 204 -13.36 1.63 -23.79
N ILE A 205 -13.80 1.54 -25.05
CA ILE A 205 -12.99 1.95 -26.22
C ILE A 205 -12.62 3.43 -26.12
N TYR A 206 -13.59 4.30 -25.82
CA TYR A 206 -13.33 5.73 -25.63
C TYR A 206 -12.37 6.00 -24.46
N TYR A 207 -12.53 5.28 -23.35
CA TYR A 207 -11.65 5.42 -22.19
C TYR A 207 -10.20 5.04 -22.51
N VAL A 208 -9.99 3.91 -23.20
CA VAL A 208 -8.63 3.48 -23.59
C VAL A 208 -8.01 4.42 -24.62
N SER A 209 -8.84 5.07 -25.44
CA SER A 209 -8.41 6.07 -26.44
C SER A 209 -8.15 7.47 -25.86
N GLY A 210 -8.40 7.68 -24.56
CA GLY A 210 -8.20 8.97 -23.88
C GLY A 210 -9.35 9.98 -24.06
N ASP A 211 -10.49 9.58 -24.62
CA ASP A 211 -11.68 10.42 -24.75
C ASP A 211 -12.64 10.20 -23.57
N ASP A 212 -12.25 10.71 -22.41
CA ASP A 212 -12.99 10.54 -21.16
C ASP A 212 -14.39 11.20 -21.17
N ASN A 213 -14.61 12.18 -22.04
CA ASN A 213 -15.90 12.86 -22.16
C ASN A 213 -16.93 11.94 -22.84
N ASN A 214 -16.56 11.33 -23.96
CA ASN A 214 -17.42 10.35 -24.63
C ASN A 214 -17.53 9.05 -23.82
N ALA A 215 -16.45 8.61 -23.16
CA ALA A 215 -16.51 7.45 -22.26
C ALA A 215 -17.57 7.63 -21.15
N ARG A 216 -17.58 8.79 -20.47
CA ARG A 216 -18.59 9.09 -19.43
C ARG A 216 -20.00 9.18 -20.00
N ARG A 217 -20.17 9.82 -21.17
CA ARG A 217 -21.48 9.97 -21.82
C ARG A 217 -22.09 8.61 -22.17
N VAL A 218 -21.31 7.72 -22.78
CA VAL A 218 -21.78 6.39 -23.18
C VAL A 218 -21.98 5.50 -21.96
N ALA A 219 -21.09 5.56 -20.96
CA ALA A 219 -21.26 4.82 -19.71
C ALA A 219 -22.53 5.24 -18.94
N ALA A 220 -22.87 6.53 -18.94
CA ALA A 220 -24.08 7.05 -18.30
C ALA A 220 -25.37 6.54 -18.97
N ARG A 221 -25.33 6.26 -20.29
CA ARG A 221 -26.45 5.59 -20.99
C ARG A 221 -26.57 4.14 -20.53
N ALA A 222 -25.44 3.42 -20.49
CA ALA A 222 -25.44 2.03 -20.05
C ALA A 222 -25.80 1.83 -18.56
N GLN A 223 -25.68 2.86 -17.72
CA GLN A 223 -26.13 2.77 -16.33
C GLN A 223 -27.65 2.74 -16.17
N GLN A 224 -28.40 3.13 -17.20
CA GLN A 224 -29.86 3.26 -17.14
C GLN A 224 -30.61 1.93 -17.36
N GLY A 225 -29.90 0.87 -17.77
CA GLY A 225 -30.50 -0.40 -18.21
C GLY A 225 -30.77 -0.35 -19.70
#